data_AF-A0A8T4X032-F1
#
_entry.id   AF-A0A8T4X032-F1
#
_cell.length_a   1.000
_cell.length_b   1.000
_cell.length_c   1.000
_cell.angle_alpha   90.00
_cell.angle_beta   90.00
_cell.angle_gamma   90.00
#
_symmetry.space_group_name_H-M   'P 1'
#
loop_
_entity.id
_entity.type
_entity.pdbx_description
1 polymer ?
#
loop_
_entity_poly.entity_id
_entity_poly.type
_entity_poly.pdbx_seq_one_letter_code
_entity_poly.pdbx_strand_id
1 'polypeptide(L)'
;QIPLPNYAVDIINKHKGKYGKYLLPRLSNTNLNIQIKKLIQKAGWDYSAVKVICKQGKLVELKSKNGNAWKFYEHITAHTMRRTAITTLLILGVPEIVVRNVSGHAPGSKEFYKYVSIAQSYLNKEVKIAHQKLMLYKHEKENKCE
;
A
#
# COMPACT_ATOMS: atom_id res chain seq x y z
N GLN A 1 -19.92 7.02 -7.77
CA GLN A 1 -19.46 5.98 -8.71
C GLN A 1 -17.93 6.06 -8.77
N ILE A 2 -17.22 4.93 -8.90
CA ILE A 2 -15.74 4.91 -8.91
C ILE A 2 -15.27 4.68 -10.35
N PRO A 3 -14.46 5.58 -10.93
CA PRO A 3 -13.93 5.38 -12.27
C PRO A 3 -12.97 4.19 -12.27
N LEU A 4 -13.12 3.30 -13.27
CA LEU A 4 -12.23 2.17 -13.46
C LEU A 4 -11.17 2.53 -14.51
N PRO A 5 -9.90 2.18 -14.30
CA PRO A 5 -8.87 2.37 -15.31
C PRO A 5 -9.08 1.41 -16.49
N ASN A 6 -8.60 1.78 -17.68
CA ASN A 6 -8.79 1.01 -18.91
C ASN A 6 -8.41 -0.46 -18.77
N TYR A 7 -7.26 -0.76 -18.15
CA TYR A 7 -6.82 -2.14 -17.93
C TYR A 7 -7.81 -2.97 -17.10
N ALA A 8 -8.52 -2.36 -16.15
CA ALA A 8 -9.52 -3.06 -15.35
C ALA A 8 -10.80 -3.32 -16.16
N VAL A 9 -11.19 -2.36 -17.00
CA VAL A 9 -12.30 -2.51 -17.95
C VAL A 9 -12.02 -3.65 -18.93
N ASP A 10 -10.80 -3.74 -19.46
CA ASP A 10 -10.38 -4.80 -20.38
C ASP A 10 -10.46 -6.19 -19.72
N ILE A 11 -10.04 -6.30 -18.45
CA ILE A 11 -10.16 -7.54 -17.68
C ILE A 11 -11.62 -7.94 -17.48
N ILE A 12 -12.50 -6.98 -17.16
CA ILE A 12 -13.94 -7.25 -16.99
C ILE A 12 -14.53 -7.72 -18.32
N ASN A 13 -14.22 -7.03 -19.42
CA ASN A 13 -14.70 -7.38 -20.75
C ASN A 13 -14.23 -8.78 -21.18
N LYS A 14 -12.99 -9.16 -20.87
CA LYS A 14 -12.45 -10.52 -21.13
C LYS A 14 -13.22 -11.62 -20.41
N HIS A 15 -13.84 -11.33 -19.26
CA HIS A 15 -14.59 -12.30 -18.46
C HIS A 15 -16.11 -12.14 -18.58
N LYS A 16 -16.58 -11.18 -19.37
CA LYS A 16 -18.00 -10.91 -19.60
C LYS A 16 -18.69 -12.15 -20.18
N GLY A 17 -19.80 -12.57 -19.57
CA GLY A 17 -20.58 -13.74 -19.98
C GLY A 17 -19.98 -15.11 -19.60
N LYS A 18 -18.76 -15.17 -19.04
CA LYS A 18 -18.09 -16.46 -18.70
C LYS A 18 -18.55 -17.07 -17.38
N TYR A 19 -19.03 -16.26 -16.45
CA TYR A 19 -19.38 -16.69 -15.08
C TYR A 19 -20.84 -16.43 -14.72
N GLY A 20 -21.73 -16.53 -15.73
CA GLY A 20 -23.17 -16.35 -15.57
C GLY A 20 -23.52 -14.99 -14.99
N LYS A 21 -24.08 -14.97 -13.77
CA LYS A 21 -24.50 -13.75 -13.05
C LYS A 21 -23.33 -12.87 -12.59
N TYR A 22 -22.12 -13.41 -12.46
CA TYR A 22 -20.99 -12.70 -11.86
C TYR A 22 -20.07 -12.08 -12.92
N LEU A 23 -19.53 -10.89 -12.61
CA LEU A 23 -18.57 -10.19 -13.49
C LEU A 23 -17.19 -10.87 -13.53
N LEU A 24 -16.80 -11.53 -12.44
CA LEU A 24 -15.50 -12.16 -12.24
C LEU A 24 -15.67 -13.55 -11.62
N PRO A 25 -14.66 -14.44 -11.74
CA PRO A 25 -14.69 -15.72 -11.05
C PRO A 25 -14.83 -15.53 -9.54
N ARG A 26 -15.71 -16.31 -8.91
CA ARG A 26 -15.91 -16.26 -7.47
C ARG A 26 -14.77 -16.98 -6.75
N LEU A 27 -13.99 -16.24 -5.98
CA LEU A 27 -12.93 -16.78 -5.14
C LEU A 27 -13.26 -16.53 -3.67
N SER A 28 -12.92 -17.50 -2.81
CA SER A 28 -12.91 -17.24 -1.37
C SER A 28 -11.78 -16.29 -1.02
N ASN A 29 -11.90 -15.56 0.09
CA ASN A 29 -10.84 -14.66 0.56
C ASN A 29 -9.51 -15.41 0.76
N THR A 30 -9.57 -16.66 1.25
CA THR A 30 -8.39 -17.52 1.41
C THR A 30 -7.74 -17.83 0.07
N ASN A 31 -8.52 -18.26 -0.94
CA ASN A 31 -8.00 -18.58 -2.26
C ASN A 31 -7.46 -17.35 -2.98
N LEU A 32 -8.13 -16.20 -2.86
CA LEU A 32 -7.65 -14.94 -3.38
C LEU A 32 -6.27 -14.58 -2.80
N ASN A 33 -6.10 -14.69 -1.47
CA ASN A 33 -4.81 -14.45 -0.84
C ASN A 33 -3.72 -15.43 -1.29
N ILE A 34 -4.06 -16.72 -1.47
CA ILE A 34 -3.11 -17.71 -2.01
C ILE A 34 -2.67 -17.31 -3.42
N GLN A 35 -3.60 -16.89 -4.28
CA GLN A 35 -3.29 -16.46 -5.63
C GLN A 35 -2.45 -15.18 -5.67
N ILE A 36 -2.76 -14.19 -4.82
CA ILE A 36 -1.95 -12.97 -4.68
C ILE A 36 -0.52 -13.32 -4.29
N LYS A 37 -0.31 -14.19 -3.30
CA LYS A 37 1.03 -14.61 -2.88
C LYS A 37 1.82 -15.26 -4.01
N LYS A 38 1.17 -16.15 -4.78
CA LYS A 38 1.77 -16.78 -5.98
C LYS A 38 2.10 -15.75 -7.06
N LEU A 39 1.24 -14.77 -7.27
CA LEU A 39 1.46 -13.70 -8.25
C LEU A 39 2.70 -12.87 -7.88
N ILE A 40 2.78 -12.43 -6.63
CA ILE A 40 3.90 -11.61 -6.13
C ILE A 40 5.21 -12.40 -6.12
N GLN A 41 5.17 -13.68 -5.78
CA GLN A 41 6.32 -14.57 -5.91
C GLN A 41 6.80 -14.66 -7.36
N LYS A 42 5.89 -14.82 -8.33
CA LYS A 42 6.22 -14.83 -9.76
C LYS A 42 6.75 -13.49 -10.27
N ALA A 43 6.35 -12.39 -9.64
CA ALA A 43 6.90 -11.06 -9.92
C ALA A 43 8.33 -10.86 -9.37
N GLY A 44 8.92 -11.86 -8.71
CA GLY A 44 10.29 -11.82 -8.20
C GLY A 44 10.44 -11.14 -6.84
N TRP A 45 9.34 -10.86 -6.13
CA TRP A 45 9.40 -10.22 -4.81
C TRP A 45 9.54 -11.27 -3.69
N ASP A 46 10.64 -12.04 -3.75
CA ASP A 46 10.91 -13.18 -2.87
C ASP A 46 12.01 -12.95 -1.81
N TYR A 47 12.45 -11.71 -1.66
CA TYR A 47 13.45 -11.30 -0.68
C TYR A 47 13.00 -11.53 0.77
N SER A 48 13.98 -11.72 1.65
CA SER A 48 13.74 -11.93 3.09
C SER A 48 13.14 -10.69 3.73
N ALA A 49 12.03 -10.86 4.44
CA ALA A 49 11.34 -9.83 5.18
C ALA A 49 11.08 -10.36 6.60
N VAL A 50 12.04 -10.14 7.49
CA VAL A 50 12.00 -10.69 8.85
C VAL A 50 10.83 -10.08 9.64
N LYS A 51 10.01 -10.94 10.22
CA LYS A 51 8.93 -10.54 11.11
C LYS A 51 9.42 -10.62 12.54
N VAL A 52 9.62 -9.47 13.19
CA VAL A 52 10.03 -9.41 14.59
C VAL A 52 8.82 -9.24 15.49
N ILE A 53 8.76 -9.98 16.59
CA ILE A 53 7.74 -9.82 17.63
C ILE A 53 8.39 -9.65 19.00
N CYS A 54 7.73 -8.92 19.90
CA CYS A 54 8.17 -8.83 21.28
C CYS A 54 7.55 -10.00 22.09
N LYS A 55 8.39 -10.84 22.68
CA LYS A 55 8.01 -11.89 23.63
C LYS A 55 8.75 -11.66 24.93
N GLN A 56 8.00 -11.46 26.03
CA GLN A 56 8.57 -11.23 27.37
C GLN A 56 9.63 -10.11 27.39
N GLY A 57 9.37 -9.00 26.70
CA GLY A 57 10.29 -7.86 26.62
C GLY A 57 11.49 -8.04 25.67
N LYS A 58 11.65 -9.22 25.05
CA LYS A 58 12.72 -9.48 24.08
C LYS A 58 12.18 -9.49 22.65
N LEU A 59 12.92 -8.86 21.74
CA LEU A 59 12.66 -8.92 20.30
C LEU A 59 13.10 -10.29 19.78
N VAL A 60 12.17 -11.07 19.25
CA VAL A 60 12.40 -12.40 18.70
C VAL A 60 11.91 -12.45 17.27
N GLU A 61 12.73 -12.99 16.38
CA GLU A 61 12.33 -13.25 14.99
C GLU A 61 11.31 -14.39 14.94
N LEU A 62 10.17 -14.12 14.31
CA LEU A 62 9.15 -15.10 14.07
C LEU A 62 9.56 -15.93 12.85
N LYS A 63 9.87 -17.21 13.06
CA LYS A 63 10.16 -18.14 11.98
C LYS A 63 8.87 -18.64 11.32
N SER A 64 8.91 -18.92 10.02
CA SER A 64 7.81 -19.57 9.31
C SER A 64 7.65 -21.02 9.79
N LYS A 65 6.58 -21.71 9.36
CA LYS A 65 6.27 -23.11 9.75
C LYS A 65 7.43 -24.07 9.48
N ASN A 66 8.28 -23.75 8.50
CA ASN A 66 9.41 -24.56 8.08
C ASN A 66 10.75 -24.13 8.73
N GLY A 67 10.71 -23.23 9.73
CA GLY A 67 11.91 -22.72 10.40
C GLY A 67 12.66 -21.61 9.64
N ASN A 68 12.25 -21.30 8.41
CA ASN A 68 12.85 -20.25 7.58
C ASN A 68 12.37 -18.84 7.97
N ALA A 69 13.16 -17.82 7.63
CA ALA A 69 12.71 -16.43 7.69
C ALA A 69 11.52 -16.22 6.72
N TRP A 70 10.62 -15.31 7.09
CA TRP A 70 9.48 -14.98 6.22
C TRP A 70 9.97 -14.22 4.98
N LYS A 71 9.39 -14.54 3.83
CA LYS A 71 9.62 -13.80 2.59
C LYS A 71 8.62 -12.66 2.42
N PHE A 72 8.97 -11.66 1.63
CA PHE A 72 8.10 -10.50 1.40
C PHE A 72 6.71 -10.89 0.87
N TYR A 73 6.64 -11.73 -0.17
CA TYR A 73 5.35 -12.13 -0.75
C TYR A 73 4.41 -12.78 0.27
N GLU A 74 4.92 -13.44 1.32
CA GLU A 74 4.10 -14.09 2.33
C GLU A 74 3.29 -13.11 3.19
N HIS A 75 3.74 -11.86 3.27
CA HIS A 75 3.09 -10.77 3.99
C HIS A 75 1.99 -10.09 3.18
N ILE A 76 1.94 -10.32 1.86
CA ILE A 76 0.98 -9.66 0.99
C ILE A 76 -0.37 -10.37 1.04
N THR A 77 -1.42 -9.59 1.29
CA THR A 77 -2.81 -10.01 1.33
C THR A 77 -3.69 -8.97 0.63
N ALA A 78 -4.95 -9.30 0.38
CA ALA A 78 -5.94 -8.34 -0.09
C ALA A 78 -6.08 -7.13 0.84
N HIS A 79 -5.94 -7.33 2.15
CA HIS A 79 -5.94 -6.22 3.11
C HIS A 79 -4.70 -5.33 2.92
N THR A 80 -3.51 -5.91 2.71
CA THR A 80 -2.29 -5.15 2.40
C THR A 80 -2.48 -4.30 1.14
N MET A 81 -3.07 -4.86 0.08
CA MET A 81 -3.37 -4.11 -1.15
C MET A 81 -4.34 -2.94 -0.89
N ARG A 82 -5.40 -3.14 -0.10
CA ARG A 82 -6.34 -2.06 0.28
C ARG A 82 -5.62 -0.93 1.02
N ARG A 83 -4.74 -1.27 1.96
CA ARG A 83 -3.95 -0.29 2.73
C ARG A 83 -3.05 0.55 1.83
N THR A 84 -2.38 -0.09 0.88
CA THR A 84 -1.56 0.60 -0.12
C THR A 84 -2.42 1.55 -0.94
N ALA A 85 -3.56 1.10 -1.48
CA ALA A 85 -4.45 1.95 -2.26
C ALA A 85 -4.94 3.18 -1.48
N ILE A 86 -5.35 3.02 -0.21
CA ILE A 86 -5.75 4.13 0.65
C ILE A 86 -4.61 5.14 0.83
N THR A 87 -3.43 4.65 1.19
CA THR A 87 -2.27 5.51 1.48
C THR A 87 -1.81 6.24 0.22
N THR A 88 -1.79 5.57 -0.94
CA THR A 88 -1.47 6.17 -2.24
C THR A 88 -2.45 7.28 -2.59
N LEU A 89 -3.77 7.06 -2.44
CA LEU A 89 -4.76 8.10 -2.73
C LEU A 89 -4.57 9.34 -1.84
N LEU A 90 -4.26 9.15 -0.56
CA LEU A 90 -3.97 10.25 0.36
C LEU A 90 -2.70 11.02 -0.03
N ILE A 91 -1.62 10.31 -0.40
CA ILE A 91 -0.39 10.94 -0.89
C ILE A 91 -0.62 11.72 -2.19
N LEU A 92 -1.50 11.23 -3.06
CA LEU A 92 -1.91 11.93 -4.28
C LEU A 92 -2.85 13.13 -4.03
N GLY A 93 -3.14 13.46 -2.77
CA GLY A 93 -3.92 14.64 -2.39
C GLY A 93 -5.44 14.44 -2.45
N VAL A 94 -5.93 13.21 -2.57
CA VAL A 94 -7.36 12.93 -2.55
C VAL A 94 -7.90 13.20 -1.13
N PRO A 95 -8.98 13.97 -0.97
CA PRO A 95 -9.50 14.33 0.36
C PRO A 95 -9.83 13.12 1.23
N GLU A 96 -9.48 13.19 2.52
CA GLU A 96 -9.67 12.09 3.48
C GLU A 96 -11.10 11.57 3.51
N ILE A 97 -12.09 12.46 3.46
CA ILE A 97 -13.51 12.10 3.43
C ILE A 97 -13.86 11.21 2.24
N VAL A 98 -13.29 11.51 1.06
CA VAL A 98 -13.51 10.75 -0.18
C VAL A 98 -12.84 9.39 -0.07
N VAL A 99 -11.57 9.35 0.35
CA VAL A 99 -10.82 8.09 0.51
C VAL A 99 -11.49 7.20 1.56
N ARG A 100 -11.97 7.76 2.67
CA ARG A 100 -12.70 7.03 3.72
C ARG A 100 -13.98 6.40 3.19
N ASN A 101 -14.77 7.15 2.44
CA ASN A 101 -16.02 6.68 1.84
C ASN A 101 -15.78 5.57 0.82
N VAL A 102 -14.86 5.78 -0.13
CA VAL A 102 -14.51 4.79 -1.17
C VAL A 102 -13.90 3.53 -0.56
N SER A 103 -13.08 3.68 0.47
CA SER A 103 -12.48 2.56 1.19
C SER A 103 -13.37 1.99 2.30
N GLY A 104 -14.65 2.36 2.39
CA GLY A 104 -15.62 1.77 3.30
C GLY A 104 -15.22 1.77 4.78
N HIS A 105 -14.51 2.79 5.26
CA HIS A 105 -14.15 2.93 6.67
C HIS A 105 -15.21 3.75 7.42
N ALA A 106 -15.53 3.31 8.64
CA ALA A 106 -16.43 4.05 9.52
C ALA A 106 -15.83 5.43 9.88
N PRO A 107 -16.69 6.45 10.12
CA PRO A 107 -16.23 7.69 10.73
C PRO A 107 -15.49 7.42 12.04
N GLY A 108 -14.35 8.08 12.27
CA GLY A 108 -13.58 7.89 13.50
C GLY A 108 -12.73 6.62 13.55
N SER A 109 -12.58 5.85 12.46
CA SER A 109 -11.76 4.63 12.45
C SER A 109 -10.29 4.91 12.79
N LYS A 110 -9.79 4.29 13.87
CA LYS A 110 -8.39 4.35 14.28
C LYS A 110 -7.46 3.80 13.21
N GLU A 111 -7.88 2.76 12.49
CA GLU A 111 -7.13 2.15 11.39
C GLU A 111 -6.97 3.13 10.23
N PHE A 112 -8.03 3.86 9.88
CA PHE A 112 -7.97 4.86 8.81
C PHE A 112 -7.00 5.99 9.16
N TYR A 113 -7.05 6.53 10.38
CA TYR A 113 -6.15 7.59 10.81
C TYR A 113 -4.67 7.18 10.82
N LYS A 114 -4.35 5.89 10.96
CA LYS A 114 -2.97 5.42 10.77
C LYS A 114 -2.48 5.66 9.34
N TYR A 115 -3.35 5.48 8.34
CA TYR A 115 -2.98 5.74 6.94
C TYR A 115 -2.82 7.23 6.66
N VAL A 116 -3.68 8.07 7.26
CA VAL A 116 -3.55 9.54 7.21
C VAL A 116 -2.22 9.98 7.81
N SER A 117 -1.86 9.48 9.00
CA SER A 117 -0.58 9.80 9.64
C SER A 117 0.63 9.38 8.80
N ILE A 118 0.57 8.21 8.14
CA ILE A 118 1.63 7.77 7.23
C ILE A 118 1.76 8.71 6.03
N ALA A 119 0.64 9.08 5.40
CA ALA A 119 0.63 10.01 4.27
C ALA A 119 1.16 11.40 4.67
N GLN A 120 0.74 11.91 5.83
CA GLN A 120 1.24 13.19 6.36
C GLN A 120 2.74 13.15 6.66
N SER A 121 3.24 12.04 7.22
CA SER A 121 4.67 11.86 7.48
C SER A 121 5.49 11.88 6.18
N TYR A 122 4.98 11.24 5.13
CA TYR A 122 5.57 11.28 3.80
C TYR A 122 5.58 12.71 3.24
N LEU A 123 4.46 13.42 3.26
CA LEU A 123 4.37 14.81 2.79
C LEU A 123 5.32 15.74 3.56
N ASN A 124 5.37 15.61 4.89
CA ASN A 124 6.26 16.39 5.74
C ASN A 124 7.74 16.17 5.37
N LYS A 125 8.12 14.93 5.02
CA LYS A 125 9.48 14.62 4.56
C LYS A 125 9.79 15.33 3.25
N GLU A 126 8.90 15.26 2.27
CA GLU A 126 9.10 15.90 0.97
C GLU A 126 9.15 17.43 1.07
N VAL A 127 8.29 18.04 1.89
CA VAL A 127 8.32 19.49 2.17
C VAL A 127 9.65 19.90 2.82
N LYS A 128 10.17 19.12 3.76
CA LYS A 128 11.48 19.39 4.38
C LYS A 128 12.62 19.34 3.35
N ILE A 129 12.60 18.36 2.44
CA ILE A 129 13.59 18.25 1.36
C ILE A 129 13.49 19.46 0.43
N ALA A 130 12.28 19.85 0.03
CA ALA A 130 12.07 21.03 -0.81
C ALA A 130 12.56 22.32 -0.14
N HIS A 131 12.27 22.48 1.15
CA HIS A 131 12.76 23.61 1.94
C HIS A 131 14.29 23.67 2.00
N GLN A 132 14.96 22.54 2.26
CA GLN A 132 16.42 22.47 2.27
C GLN A 132 17.04 22.90 0.94
N LYS A 133 16.48 22.44 -0.19
CA LYS A 133 16.93 22.83 -1.53
C LYS A 133 16.76 24.33 -1.78
N LEU A 134 15.64 24.90 -1.32
CA LEU A 134 15.36 26.33 -1.47
C LEU A 134 16.34 27.20 -0.67
N MET A 135 16.73 26.77 0.53
CA MET A 135 17.73 27.47 1.36
C MET A 135 19.13 27.43 0.74
N LEU A 136 19.55 26.29 0.19
CA LEU A 136 20.83 26.16 -0.51
C LEU A 136 20.90 27.09 -1.74
N TYR A 137 19.82 27.13 -2.53
CA TYR A 137 19.74 28.00 -3.71
C TYR A 137 19.89 29.49 -3.39
N LYS A 138 19.31 29.96 -2.26
CA LYS A 138 19.46 31.35 -1.82
C LYS A 138 20.91 31.68 -1.47
N HIS A 139 21.56 30.80 -0.71
CA HIS A 139 22.96 30.97 -0.30
C HIS A 139 23.93 30.98 -1.51
N GLU A 140 23.69 30.15 -2.52
CA GLU A 140 24.48 30.16 -3.76
C GLU A 140 24.31 31.44 -4.60
N LYS A 141 23.13 32.07 -4.55
CA LYS A 141 22.87 33.34 -5.22
C LYS A 141 23.53 34.51 -4.51
N GLU A 142 23.46 34.55 -3.19
CA GLU A 142 24.08 35.61 -2.37
C GLU A 142 25.61 35.60 -2.56
N ASN A 143 26.25 34.43 -2.57
CA ASN A 143 27.70 34.30 -2.78
C ASN A 143 28.19 34.50 -4.22
N LYS A 144 27.29 34.68 -5.21
CA LYS A 144 27.66 34.97 -6.61
C LYS A 144 27.51 36.45 -6.96
N CYS A 145 26.96 37.26 -6.07
CA CYS A 145 26.78 38.70 -6.25
C CYS A 145 27.85 39.54 -5.52
N GLU A 146 28.83 38.90 -4.88
CA GLU A 146 30.10 39.49 -4.42
C GLU A 146 31.24 39.08 -5.38
#